data_AF-A0A084BAZ5-F1
#
_entry.id   AF-A0A084BAZ5-F1
#
_cell.length_a   1.000
_cell.length_b   1.000
_cell.length_c   1.000
_cell.angle_alpha   90.00
_cell.angle_beta   90.00
_cell.angle_gamma   90.00
#
_symmetry.space_group_name_H-M   'P 1'
#
loop_
_entity.id
_entity.type
_entity.pdbx_description
1 polymer ?
#
loop_
_entity_poly.entity_id
_entity_poly.type
_entity_poly.pdbx_seq_one_letter_code
_entity_poly.pdbx_strand_id
1 'polypeptide(L)'
;MYYTHTLTLMTSLISAAEASFSAVSWGDARIDLFGLAPDSSIWHKFYTGWDWQPASCFEKLPSSDVGALSASSWGEGRLDIVFVNATGGNVLHKYYGGGNWGPSWETAADLGGHVTSVASGSWGENRLDIVAKSGDSFVHKAWTGTEWFPSGTDWENFGGDFSSDPVVTSWGPGRLDIIGISSDGGSIMHKFWHEGWSKWGDLGGGPFIKTPKATSWGPGRLDFWAIDEEGKLNHLYWDGSQYQGWETLGGSFSHVPQVVHWNATKIDIVGKEESTYRLKSFDGSEWHPSKDGWYDLASDFGSEPSVVARRKTNFLSVFGVGEDGTLRTQIWTGYDWQPAADSTWSLGDLSDPYSEDKGEHRGYGDEWSEEL
;
A
#
# COMPACT_ATOMS: atom_id res chain seq x y z
N MET A 1 49.64 19.16 4.22
CA MET A 1 49.20 17.89 3.61
C MET A 1 47.75 17.73 4.04
N TYR A 2 46.80 18.20 3.22
CA TYR A 2 45.38 18.17 3.55
C TYR A 2 44.83 16.80 3.17
N TYR A 3 44.35 16.04 4.16
CA TYR A 3 43.57 14.83 3.93
C TYR A 3 42.13 15.27 3.64
N THR A 4 41.75 15.28 2.37
CA THR A 4 40.34 15.27 1.96
C THR A 4 39.81 13.85 2.20
N HIS A 5 39.00 13.68 3.25
CA HIS A 5 38.11 12.54 3.35
C HIS A 5 37.06 12.67 2.25
N THR A 6 37.22 11.91 1.17
CA THR A 6 36.14 11.60 0.25
C THR A 6 35.17 10.70 0.99
N LEU A 7 34.05 11.26 1.44
CA LEU A 7 32.88 10.49 1.85
C LEU A 7 32.32 9.87 0.57
N THR A 8 32.63 8.61 0.31
CA THR A 8 31.94 7.85 -0.73
C THR A 8 30.51 7.64 -0.23
N LEU A 9 29.56 8.45 -0.70
CA LEU A 9 28.15 8.09 -0.61
C LEU A 9 27.98 6.79 -1.41
N MET A 10 27.99 5.65 -0.73
CA MET A 10 27.42 4.45 -1.32
C MET A 10 25.91 4.69 -1.33
N THR A 11 25.38 5.11 -2.48
CA THR A 11 23.96 4.93 -2.79
C THR A 11 23.73 3.43 -2.80
N SER A 12 23.25 2.87 -1.69
CA SER A 12 22.74 1.50 -1.70
C SER A 12 21.52 1.50 -2.60
N LEU A 13 21.60 0.79 -3.72
CA LEU A 13 20.41 0.43 -4.49
C LEU A 13 19.47 -0.27 -3.51
N ILE A 14 18.23 0.21 -3.39
CA ILE A 14 17.18 -0.54 -2.70
C ILE A 14 17.07 -1.86 -3.47
N SER A 15 17.28 -2.98 -2.78
CA SER A 15 17.06 -4.28 -3.42
C SER A 15 15.57 -4.42 -3.74
N ALA A 16 15.20 -5.10 -4.82
CA ALA A 16 13.79 -5.27 -5.18
C ALA A 16 12.93 -5.84 -4.03
N ALA A 17 13.53 -6.61 -3.11
CA ALA A 17 12.89 -7.14 -1.91
C ALA A 17 12.53 -6.07 -0.85
N GLU A 18 13.23 -4.94 -0.85
CA GLU A 18 13.01 -3.81 0.07
C GLU A 18 12.12 -2.73 -0.55
N ALA A 19 11.84 -2.81 -1.85
CA ALA A 19 10.94 -1.87 -2.52
C ALA A 19 9.52 -1.99 -1.95
N SER A 20 9.09 -0.94 -1.25
CA SER A 20 7.73 -0.79 -0.73
C SER A 20 7.05 0.39 -1.41
N PHE A 21 5.85 0.14 -1.93
CA PHE A 21 5.04 1.15 -2.59
C PHE A 21 3.55 0.88 -2.39
N SER A 22 2.75 1.92 -2.52
CA SER A 22 1.29 1.88 -2.37
C SER A 22 0.62 2.27 -3.67
N ALA A 23 -0.44 1.55 -4.01
CA ALA A 23 -1.34 1.89 -5.10
C ALA A 23 -2.65 2.40 -4.52
N VAL A 24 -3.08 3.58 -4.96
CA VAL A 24 -4.31 4.24 -4.53
C VAL A 24 -5.14 4.57 -5.76
N SER A 25 -6.45 4.46 -5.66
CA SER A 25 -7.38 4.83 -6.73
C SER A 25 -8.42 5.81 -6.22
N TRP A 26 -8.78 6.76 -7.07
CA TRP A 26 -9.90 7.68 -6.87
C TRP A 26 -10.68 7.80 -8.18
N GLY A 27 -11.95 7.43 -8.19
CA GLY A 27 -12.78 7.42 -9.40
C GLY A 27 -12.48 6.26 -10.37
N ASP A 28 -13.18 6.25 -11.50
CA ASP A 28 -13.41 5.03 -12.30
C ASP A 28 -12.18 4.49 -13.07
N ALA A 29 -11.15 5.30 -13.29
CA ALA A 29 -9.98 4.86 -14.07
C ALA A 29 -8.62 5.22 -13.48
N ARG A 30 -8.56 6.13 -12.50
CA ARG A 30 -7.30 6.68 -12.01
C ARG A 30 -6.67 5.76 -10.98
N ILE A 31 -5.38 5.48 -11.17
CA ILE A 31 -4.52 4.76 -10.23
C ILE A 31 -3.28 5.60 -10.03
N ASP A 32 -2.87 5.82 -8.79
CA ASP A 32 -1.65 6.52 -8.40
C ASP A 32 -0.76 5.55 -7.61
N LEU A 33 0.51 5.49 -7.98
CA LEU A 33 1.53 4.68 -7.34
C LEU A 33 2.54 5.60 -6.65
N PHE A 34 2.79 5.35 -5.37
CA PHE A 34 3.78 6.08 -4.57
C PHE A 34 4.73 5.11 -3.89
N GLY A 35 6.02 5.37 -3.94
CA GLY A 35 7.01 4.58 -3.21
C GLY A 35 8.28 5.36 -2.93
N LEU A 36 9.23 4.71 -2.28
CA LEU A 36 10.53 5.29 -1.96
C LEU A 36 11.55 4.98 -3.04
N ALA A 37 12.28 6.00 -3.47
CA ALA A 37 13.46 5.87 -4.30
C ALA A 37 14.69 5.54 -3.43
N PRO A 38 15.81 5.06 -4.02
CA PRO A 38 17.04 4.78 -3.28
C PRO A 38 17.62 5.97 -2.49
N ASP A 39 17.32 7.19 -2.90
CA ASP A 39 17.69 8.42 -2.19
C ASP A 39 16.70 8.81 -1.07
N SER A 40 15.78 7.92 -0.71
CA SER A 40 14.72 8.12 0.30
C SER A 40 13.78 9.29 -0.03
N SER A 41 13.65 9.66 -1.31
CA SER A 41 12.58 10.54 -1.78
C SER A 41 11.39 9.76 -2.31
N ILE A 42 10.25 10.43 -2.42
CA ILE A 42 9.01 9.84 -2.93
C ILE A 42 8.97 9.98 -4.45
N TRP A 43 8.88 8.84 -5.13
CA TRP A 43 8.51 8.80 -6.54
C TRP A 43 6.99 8.63 -6.67
N HIS A 44 6.44 9.15 -7.76
CA HIS A 44 5.02 9.03 -8.11
C HIS A 44 4.87 8.71 -9.60
N LYS A 45 3.95 7.80 -9.92
CA LYS A 45 3.50 7.53 -11.29
C LYS A 45 2.02 7.19 -11.26
N PHE A 46 1.28 7.60 -12.27
CA PHE A 46 -0.17 7.47 -12.27
C PHE A 46 -0.75 7.12 -13.62
N TYR A 47 -1.86 6.38 -13.61
CA TYR A 47 -2.62 6.04 -14.79
C TYR A 47 -3.80 7.02 -14.95
N THR A 48 -3.88 7.71 -16.08
CA THR A 48 -4.94 8.71 -16.36
C THR A 48 -6.30 8.09 -16.68
N GLY A 49 -6.34 6.77 -16.92
CA GLY A 49 -7.44 6.10 -17.61
C GLY A 49 -7.17 5.83 -19.09
N TRP A 50 -6.10 6.41 -19.62
CA TRP A 50 -5.64 6.20 -21.00
C TRP A 50 -4.20 5.74 -21.03
N ASP A 51 -3.33 6.41 -20.26
CA ASP A 51 -1.89 6.24 -20.28
C ASP A 51 -1.26 6.45 -18.89
N TRP A 52 -0.04 5.96 -18.72
CA TRP A 52 0.76 6.19 -17.54
C TRP A 52 1.55 7.49 -17.66
N GLN A 53 1.59 8.25 -16.58
CA GLN A 53 2.20 9.56 -16.48
C GLN A 53 3.04 9.68 -15.18
N PRO A 54 4.19 10.38 -15.23
CA PRO A 54 4.87 10.83 -16.45
C PRO A 54 5.23 9.65 -17.37
N ALA A 55 5.26 9.88 -18.68
CA ALA A 55 5.42 8.81 -19.66
C ALA A 55 6.85 8.20 -19.66
N SER A 56 7.88 9.02 -19.51
CA SER A 56 9.30 8.64 -19.68
C SER A 56 9.99 8.16 -18.41
N CYS A 57 9.55 8.61 -17.24
CA CYS A 57 10.14 8.29 -15.93
C CYS A 57 9.09 8.51 -14.82
N PHE A 58 9.52 8.42 -13.56
CA PHE A 58 8.69 8.73 -12.40
C PHE A 58 8.84 10.20 -12.01
N GLU A 59 7.79 10.83 -11.49
CA GLU A 59 7.93 12.18 -10.93
C GLU A 59 8.46 12.12 -9.51
N LYS A 60 9.42 12.99 -9.19
CA LYS A 60 9.91 13.17 -7.82
C LYS A 60 9.02 14.16 -7.10
N LEU A 61 8.27 13.70 -6.10
CA LEU A 61 7.55 14.62 -5.22
C LEU A 61 8.54 15.29 -4.25
N PRO A 62 8.45 16.61 -4.00
CA PRO A 62 9.33 17.31 -3.06
C PRO A 62 9.29 16.67 -1.67
N SER A 63 10.37 15.96 -1.36
CA SER A 63 10.54 15.13 -0.18
C SER A 63 12.02 14.77 -0.02
N SER A 64 12.42 14.49 1.21
CA SER A 64 13.79 14.06 1.54
C SER A 64 13.74 13.22 2.80
N ASP A 65 14.62 12.22 2.89
CA ASP A 65 14.83 11.41 4.09
C ASP A 65 13.53 10.76 4.61
N VAL A 66 12.73 10.17 3.71
CA VAL A 66 11.47 9.53 4.07
C VAL A 66 11.71 8.11 4.56
N GLY A 67 11.25 7.81 5.79
CA GLY A 67 11.39 6.48 6.40
C GLY A 67 10.17 5.57 6.23
N ALA A 68 8.96 6.15 6.16
CA ALA A 68 7.71 5.41 5.96
C ALA A 68 6.69 6.28 5.22
N LEU A 69 5.78 5.65 4.47
CA LEU A 69 4.69 6.36 3.80
C LEU A 69 3.37 5.59 3.88
N SER A 70 2.26 6.32 3.80
CA SER A 70 0.93 5.80 3.52
C SER A 70 0.22 6.77 2.59
N ALA A 71 -0.49 6.23 1.60
CA ALA A 71 -1.32 7.00 0.70
C ALA A 71 -2.76 6.52 0.79
N SER A 72 -3.71 7.46 0.74
CA SER A 72 -5.14 7.17 0.74
C SER A 72 -5.91 8.19 -0.09
N SER A 73 -7.17 7.89 -0.37
CA SER A 73 -8.11 8.82 -0.97
C SER A 73 -9.45 8.73 -0.24
N TRP A 74 -10.10 9.87 -0.05
CA TRP A 74 -11.45 9.93 0.50
C TRP A 74 -12.51 10.34 -0.54
N GLY A 75 -12.12 10.59 -1.79
CA GLY A 75 -13.05 11.04 -2.82
C GLY A 75 -12.41 11.29 -4.18
N GLU A 76 -13.26 11.51 -5.18
CA GLU A 76 -12.83 11.84 -6.53
C GLU A 76 -12.01 13.14 -6.56
N GLY A 77 -10.88 13.13 -7.27
CA GLY A 77 -9.97 14.26 -7.37
C GLY A 77 -9.12 14.48 -6.12
N ARG A 78 -9.09 13.53 -5.18
CA ARG A 78 -8.33 13.62 -3.93
C ARG A 78 -7.31 12.51 -3.78
N LEU A 79 -6.09 12.89 -3.40
CA LEU A 79 -5.08 12.01 -2.80
C LEU A 79 -4.54 12.64 -1.52
N ASP A 80 -4.23 11.81 -0.54
CA ASP A 80 -3.54 12.18 0.69
C ASP A 80 -2.32 11.28 0.86
N ILE A 81 -1.14 11.88 0.97
CA ILE A 81 0.12 11.21 1.24
C ILE A 81 0.59 11.67 2.61
N VAL A 82 0.76 10.72 3.51
CA VAL A 82 1.38 10.94 4.82
C VAL A 82 2.69 10.18 4.86
N PHE A 83 3.74 10.83 5.33
CA PHE A 83 5.06 10.24 5.33
C PHE A 83 5.88 10.68 6.54
N VAL A 84 6.75 9.80 7.02
CA VAL A 84 7.57 10.02 8.21
C VAL A 84 8.94 10.46 7.77
N ASN A 85 9.42 11.59 8.28
CA ASN A 85 10.82 11.94 8.15
C ASN A 85 11.65 10.99 9.02
N ALA A 86 12.58 10.26 8.42
CA ALA A 86 13.46 9.32 9.10
C ALA A 86 14.30 10.05 10.16
N THR A 87 14.70 11.30 9.90
CA THR A 87 15.26 12.18 10.91
C THR A 87 14.15 12.84 11.74
N GLY A 88 13.99 12.37 12.98
CA GLY A 88 13.12 13.00 13.99
C GLY A 88 11.73 12.38 14.14
N GLY A 89 11.27 11.61 13.15
CA GLY A 89 10.01 10.85 13.23
C GLY A 89 8.75 11.73 13.12
N ASN A 90 8.86 12.94 12.57
CA ASN A 90 7.70 13.80 12.31
C ASN A 90 6.89 13.24 11.14
N VAL A 91 5.56 13.28 11.26
CA VAL A 91 4.62 12.98 10.19
C VAL A 91 4.38 14.23 9.36
N LEU A 92 4.65 14.14 8.06
CA LEU A 92 4.42 15.17 7.07
C LEU A 92 3.22 14.78 6.20
N HIS A 93 2.43 15.77 5.79
CA HIS A 93 1.25 15.57 4.94
C HIS A 93 1.29 16.41 3.69
N LYS A 94 1.03 15.75 2.55
CA LYS A 94 0.85 16.36 1.24
C LYS A 94 -0.43 15.81 0.63
N TYR A 95 -1.13 16.62 -0.17
CA TYR A 95 -2.36 16.17 -0.80
C TYR A 95 -2.51 16.70 -2.22
N TYR A 96 -3.22 15.96 -3.07
CA TYR A 96 -3.67 16.45 -4.36
C TYR A 96 -5.15 16.79 -4.28
N GLY A 97 -5.56 17.98 -4.73
CA GLY A 97 -6.96 18.41 -4.74
C GLY A 97 -7.18 19.65 -5.59
N GLY A 98 -8.32 19.73 -6.28
CA GLY A 98 -8.62 20.89 -7.14
C GLY A 98 -7.58 21.11 -8.24
N GLY A 99 -7.00 20.02 -8.75
CA GLY A 99 -5.99 20.05 -9.82
C GLY A 99 -4.56 20.31 -9.36
N ASN A 100 -4.30 20.51 -8.06
CA ASN A 100 -3.00 20.96 -7.55
C ASN A 100 -2.56 20.21 -6.30
N TRP A 101 -1.25 20.16 -6.09
CA TRP A 101 -0.67 19.69 -4.83
C TRP A 101 -0.70 20.77 -3.75
N GLY A 102 -1.20 20.40 -2.58
CA GLY A 102 -1.21 21.21 -1.36
C GLY A 102 -0.28 20.64 -0.28
N PRO A 103 0.16 21.46 0.68
CA PRO A 103 -0.11 22.90 0.82
C PRO A 103 0.55 23.77 -0.27
N SER A 104 1.57 23.25 -0.93
CA SER A 104 2.09 23.73 -2.21
C SER A 104 2.77 22.57 -2.94
N TRP A 105 3.35 22.83 -4.12
CA TRP A 105 4.25 21.86 -4.76
C TRP A 105 5.48 21.58 -3.89
N GLU A 106 6.16 22.61 -3.39
CA GLU A 106 7.46 22.48 -2.72
C GLU A 106 7.41 22.03 -1.27
N THR A 107 6.24 22.13 -0.62
CA THR A 107 6.11 21.92 0.82
C THR A 107 5.10 20.84 1.19
N ALA A 108 5.29 20.29 2.39
CA ALA A 108 4.35 19.44 3.10
C ALA A 108 4.00 20.09 4.44
N ALA A 109 2.80 19.83 4.96
CA ALA A 109 2.41 20.27 6.29
C ALA A 109 3.06 19.37 7.35
N ASP A 110 3.76 19.96 8.32
CA ASP A 110 4.29 19.22 9.46
C ASP A 110 3.18 19.00 10.50
N LEU A 111 2.84 17.74 10.73
CA LEU A 111 1.84 17.31 11.70
C LEU A 111 2.47 16.88 13.03
N GLY A 112 3.79 17.01 13.19
CA GLY A 112 4.54 16.62 14.37
C GLY A 112 4.55 15.12 14.61
N GLY A 113 4.50 14.73 15.88
CA GLY A 113 4.66 13.34 16.29
C GLY A 113 6.13 12.95 16.46
N HIS A 114 6.36 11.71 16.91
CA HIS A 114 7.66 11.06 17.01
C HIS A 114 7.42 9.56 16.81
N VAL A 115 7.33 9.17 15.54
CA VAL A 115 6.79 7.87 15.13
C VAL A 115 7.74 7.13 14.20
N THR A 116 7.56 5.82 14.08
CA THR A 116 8.37 4.95 13.21
C THR A 116 7.62 4.44 11.99
N SER A 117 6.28 4.39 12.05
CA SER A 117 5.42 3.98 10.93
C SER A 117 4.08 4.70 10.97
N VAL A 118 3.41 4.75 9.81
CA VAL A 118 2.09 5.42 9.64
C VAL A 118 1.18 4.58 8.76
N ALA A 119 -0.11 4.63 9.06
CA ALA A 119 -1.19 4.19 8.21
C ALA A 119 -2.26 5.28 8.15
N SER A 120 -2.81 5.51 6.96
CA SER A 120 -3.89 6.46 6.76
C SER A 120 -5.12 5.78 6.17
N GLY A 121 -6.29 6.28 6.54
CA GLY A 121 -7.56 5.80 6.04
C GLY A 121 -8.63 6.88 6.11
N SER A 122 -9.74 6.61 5.44
CA SER A 122 -10.92 7.48 5.50
C SER A 122 -12.19 6.64 5.53
N TRP A 123 -13.19 7.18 6.20
CA TRP A 123 -14.53 6.62 6.30
C TRP A 123 -15.59 7.48 5.59
N GLY A 124 -15.18 8.58 4.96
CA GLY A 124 -16.10 9.47 4.24
C GLY A 124 -15.40 10.67 3.62
N GLU A 125 -16.12 11.38 2.76
CA GLU A 125 -15.61 12.58 2.11
C GLU A 125 -15.15 13.62 3.14
N ASN A 126 -14.06 14.31 2.80
CA ASN A 126 -13.46 15.36 3.63
C ASN A 126 -13.08 14.88 5.05
N ARG A 127 -12.73 13.59 5.18
CA ARG A 127 -12.21 12.98 6.40
C ARG A 127 -10.92 12.23 6.09
N LEU A 128 -9.92 12.39 6.93
CA LEU A 128 -8.70 11.58 6.92
C LEU A 128 -8.34 11.24 8.36
N ASP A 129 -7.98 9.99 8.60
CA ASP A 129 -7.49 9.51 9.89
C ASP A 129 -6.10 8.91 9.66
N ILE A 130 -5.17 9.26 10.54
CA ILE A 130 -3.79 8.79 10.54
C ILE A 130 -3.55 8.10 11.87
N VAL A 131 -3.06 6.87 11.82
CA VAL A 131 -2.59 6.12 12.98
C VAL A 131 -1.12 5.83 12.78
N ALA A 132 -0.32 6.02 13.82
CA ALA A 132 1.13 5.90 13.74
C ALA A 132 1.68 5.16 14.95
N LYS A 133 2.82 4.49 14.77
CA LYS A 133 3.51 3.76 15.84
C LYS A 133 4.51 4.66 16.56
N SER A 134 4.34 4.84 17.86
CA SER A 134 5.25 5.62 18.73
C SER A 134 5.74 4.73 19.86
N GLY A 135 7.00 4.29 19.77
CA GLY A 135 7.46 3.14 20.56
C GLY A 135 6.64 1.89 20.21
N ASP A 136 6.10 1.21 21.22
CA ASP A 136 5.21 0.06 21.02
C ASP A 136 3.72 0.45 21.13
N SER A 137 3.39 1.73 21.30
CA SER A 137 2.01 2.21 21.35
C SER A 137 1.58 2.82 20.02
N PHE A 138 0.27 2.91 19.81
CA PHE A 138 -0.29 3.66 18.68
C PHE A 138 -0.77 5.04 19.10
N VAL A 139 -0.60 6.01 18.19
CA VAL A 139 -1.10 7.39 18.31
C VAL A 139 -1.95 7.73 17.09
N HIS A 140 -2.83 8.72 17.23
CA HIS A 140 -3.83 9.06 16.23
C HIS A 140 -3.98 10.57 16.00
N LYS A 141 -4.26 10.94 14.75
CA LYS A 141 -4.59 12.30 14.31
C LYS A 141 -5.57 12.24 13.16
N ALA A 142 -6.50 13.19 13.08
CA ALA A 142 -7.51 13.23 12.04
C ALA A 142 -7.69 14.63 11.45
N TRP A 143 -7.95 14.70 10.15
CA TRP A 143 -8.56 15.86 9.51
C TRP A 143 -10.08 15.75 9.65
N THR A 144 -10.72 16.68 10.35
CA THR A 144 -12.15 16.64 10.65
C THR A 144 -13.03 17.21 9.53
N GLY A 145 -12.42 17.66 8.44
CA GLY A 145 -13.09 18.40 7.37
C GLY A 145 -12.89 19.92 7.46
N THR A 146 -12.50 20.41 8.63
CA THR A 146 -12.21 21.84 8.87
C THR A 146 -10.86 22.06 9.53
N GLU A 147 -10.40 21.13 10.36
CA GLU A 147 -9.14 21.27 11.10
C GLU A 147 -8.51 19.91 11.42
N TRP A 148 -7.25 19.94 11.84
CA TRP A 148 -6.59 18.78 12.41
C TRP A 148 -6.97 18.62 13.87
N PHE A 149 -7.26 17.38 14.26
CA PHE A 149 -7.51 16.97 15.64
C PHE A 149 -6.57 15.83 16.05
N PRO A 150 -5.86 15.94 17.18
CA PRO A 150 -5.65 17.17 17.96
C PRO A 150 -5.03 18.30 17.13
N SER A 151 -5.17 19.55 17.58
CA SER A 151 -4.68 20.72 16.84
C SER A 151 -3.15 20.79 16.79
N GLY A 152 -2.60 21.49 15.79
CA GLY A 152 -1.16 21.70 15.67
C GLY A 152 -0.39 20.40 15.48
N THR A 153 0.70 20.23 16.21
CA THR A 153 1.63 19.08 16.15
C THR A 153 1.31 17.97 17.17
N ASP A 154 0.18 18.08 17.87
CA ASP A 154 -0.22 17.13 18.92
C ASP A 154 -0.92 15.88 18.33
N TRP A 155 -0.85 14.78 19.08
CA TRP A 155 -1.42 13.48 18.72
C TRP A 155 -2.17 12.86 19.89
N GLU A 156 -3.28 12.17 19.59
CA GLU A 156 -4.07 11.43 20.56
C GLU A 156 -3.40 10.07 20.83
N ASN A 157 -3.08 9.77 22.09
CA ASN A 157 -2.45 8.49 22.43
C ASN A 157 -3.51 7.39 22.62
N PHE A 158 -3.44 6.33 21.82
CA PHE A 158 -4.29 5.15 21.96
C PHE A 158 -3.70 4.06 22.86
N GLY A 159 -2.44 4.21 23.28
CA GLY A 159 -1.73 3.23 24.08
C GLY A 159 -1.58 1.90 23.35
N GLY A 160 -1.65 0.82 24.10
CA GLY A 160 -1.37 -0.53 23.62
C GLY A 160 0.12 -0.86 23.62
N ASP A 161 0.40 -2.11 23.30
CA ASP A 161 1.75 -2.69 23.19
C ASP A 161 1.75 -3.62 21.97
N PHE A 162 2.33 -3.14 20.88
CA PHE A 162 2.21 -3.71 19.55
C PHE A 162 3.56 -4.04 18.94
N SER A 163 3.69 -5.27 18.44
CA SER A 163 4.85 -5.73 17.69
C SER A 163 4.79 -5.34 16.22
N SER A 164 3.59 -5.14 15.66
CA SER A 164 3.39 -4.72 14.27
C SER A 164 3.25 -3.20 14.09
N ASP A 165 3.20 -2.76 12.83
CA ASP A 165 2.69 -1.44 12.45
C ASP A 165 1.16 -1.39 12.55
N PRO A 166 0.55 -0.19 12.64
CA PRO A 166 -0.90 -0.04 12.65
C PRO A 166 -1.48 -0.28 11.26
N VAL A 167 -2.71 -0.77 11.23
CA VAL A 167 -3.55 -0.86 10.02
C VAL A 167 -4.83 -0.10 10.29
N VAL A 168 -5.26 0.69 9.31
CA VAL A 168 -6.50 1.47 9.36
C VAL A 168 -7.41 1.03 8.21
N THR A 169 -8.68 0.78 8.51
CA THR A 169 -9.68 0.43 7.50
C THR A 169 -11.04 0.99 7.86
N SER A 170 -11.97 0.97 6.91
CA SER A 170 -13.35 1.39 7.12
C SER A 170 -14.28 0.54 6.27
N TRP A 171 -15.43 0.19 6.83
CA TRP A 171 -16.53 -0.41 6.07
C TRP A 171 -17.57 0.60 5.57
N GLY A 172 -17.39 1.89 5.87
CA GLY A 172 -18.30 2.95 5.47
C GLY A 172 -18.44 4.10 6.47
N PRO A 173 -19.32 5.06 6.17
CA PRO A 173 -19.54 6.24 7.01
C PRO A 173 -19.93 5.88 8.45
N GLY A 174 -19.42 6.63 9.41
CA GLY A 174 -19.55 6.41 10.84
C GLY A 174 -18.58 5.39 11.43
N ARG A 175 -17.69 4.78 10.63
CA ARG A 175 -16.84 3.67 11.09
C ARG A 175 -15.39 3.79 10.64
N LEU A 176 -14.47 3.71 11.60
CA LEU A 176 -13.05 3.43 11.35
C LEU A 176 -12.61 2.28 12.25
N ASP A 177 -11.80 1.37 11.75
CA ASP A 177 -11.27 0.22 12.48
C ASP A 177 -9.74 0.23 12.41
N ILE A 178 -9.11 -0.04 13.53
CA ILE A 178 -7.65 -0.02 13.73
C ILE A 178 -7.24 -1.35 14.31
N ILE A 179 -6.26 -1.99 13.69
CA ILE A 179 -5.68 -3.23 14.21
C ILE A 179 -4.17 -3.17 14.33
N GLY A 180 -3.63 -4.03 15.19
CA GLY A 180 -2.21 -4.34 15.33
C GLY A 180 -2.03 -5.69 16.01
N ILE A 181 -0.83 -6.26 15.89
CA ILE A 181 -0.46 -7.49 16.60
C ILE A 181 0.08 -7.12 17.96
N SER A 182 -0.45 -7.74 19.01
CA SER A 182 0.05 -7.53 20.37
C SER A 182 1.48 -8.05 20.52
N SER A 183 2.31 -7.30 21.25
CA SER A 183 3.61 -7.81 21.73
C SER A 183 3.44 -8.97 22.72
N ASP A 184 2.28 -9.06 23.37
CA ASP A 184 1.92 -10.14 24.30
C ASP A 184 1.13 -11.22 23.55
N GLY A 185 1.80 -12.33 23.23
CA GLY A 185 1.17 -13.52 22.64
C GLY A 185 0.85 -13.45 21.14
N GLY A 186 1.00 -12.30 20.49
CA GLY A 186 0.89 -12.20 19.02
C GLY A 186 -0.53 -12.31 18.47
N SER A 187 -1.57 -11.99 19.26
CA SER A 187 -2.96 -11.93 18.77
C SER A 187 -3.26 -10.61 18.05
N ILE A 188 -4.35 -10.57 17.28
CA ILE A 188 -4.85 -9.31 16.71
C ILE A 188 -5.63 -8.54 17.76
N MET A 189 -5.18 -7.33 18.05
CA MET A 189 -5.94 -6.35 18.80
C MET A 189 -6.70 -5.43 17.85
N HIS A 190 -7.90 -5.03 18.26
CA HIS A 190 -8.83 -4.24 17.47
C HIS A 190 -9.44 -3.10 18.29
N LYS A 191 -9.43 -1.89 17.71
CA LYS A 191 -10.10 -0.69 18.22
C LYS A 191 -10.89 -0.06 17.09
N PHE A 192 -12.08 0.44 17.38
CA PHE A 192 -12.92 1.05 16.34
C PHE A 192 -13.61 2.32 16.82
N TRP A 193 -13.97 3.17 15.86
CA TRP A 193 -14.81 4.33 16.04
C TRP A 193 -16.25 4.02 15.65
N HIS A 194 -17.20 4.28 16.54
CA HIS A 194 -18.62 4.39 16.23
C HIS A 194 -19.26 5.33 17.25
N GLU A 195 -19.43 6.60 16.89
CA GLU A 195 -19.84 7.69 17.81
C GLU A 195 -18.85 7.91 18.98
N GLY A 196 -17.65 7.34 18.88
CA GLY A 196 -16.64 7.32 19.93
C GLY A 196 -15.69 6.15 19.74
N TRP A 197 -14.48 6.27 20.29
CA TRP A 197 -13.51 5.18 20.26
C TRP A 197 -13.86 4.09 21.27
N SER A 198 -13.82 2.83 20.83
CA SER A 198 -13.84 1.66 21.72
C SER A 198 -12.56 1.56 22.55
N LYS A 199 -12.54 0.67 23.55
CA LYS A 199 -11.27 0.15 24.09
C LYS A 199 -10.65 -0.81 23.07
N TRP A 200 -9.36 -1.12 23.24
CA TRP A 200 -8.74 -2.26 22.56
C TRP A 200 -9.43 -3.55 23.00
N GLY A 201 -9.84 -4.36 22.03
CA GLY A 201 -10.36 -5.71 22.21
C GLY A 201 -9.46 -6.72 21.52
N ASP A 202 -9.32 -7.90 22.10
CA ASP A 202 -8.53 -9.01 21.55
C ASP A 202 -9.43 -9.88 20.66
N LEU A 203 -9.04 -10.09 19.41
CA LEU A 203 -9.71 -10.97 18.46
C LEU A 203 -9.13 -12.41 18.47
N GLY A 204 -8.18 -12.68 19.36
CA GLY A 204 -7.52 -13.97 19.51
C GLY A 204 -6.70 -14.37 18.28
N GLY A 205 -6.50 -15.68 18.14
CA GLY A 205 -5.60 -16.26 17.13
C GLY A 205 -4.13 -16.14 17.52
N GLY A 206 -3.24 -16.44 16.57
CA GLY A 206 -1.80 -16.29 16.72
C GLY A 206 -1.07 -17.47 17.40
N PRO A 207 0.25 -17.33 17.65
CA PRO A 207 1.03 -16.11 17.43
C PRO A 207 1.11 -15.74 15.95
N PHE A 208 0.72 -14.51 15.63
CA PHE A 208 0.82 -13.95 14.30
C PHE A 208 2.07 -13.08 14.19
N ILE A 209 2.59 -12.99 12.97
CA ILE A 209 3.79 -12.22 12.65
C ILE A 209 3.51 -11.18 11.55
N LYS A 210 4.41 -10.20 11.44
CA LYS A 210 4.36 -9.10 10.45
C LYS A 210 3.14 -8.20 10.62
N THR A 211 3.02 -7.16 9.79
CA THR A 211 1.86 -6.26 9.84
C THR A 211 0.62 -6.98 9.29
N PRO A 212 -0.50 -7.02 10.05
CA PRO A 212 -1.74 -7.68 9.62
C PRO A 212 -2.41 -6.88 8.48
N LYS A 213 -3.57 -7.33 8.01
CA LYS A 213 -4.44 -6.52 7.14
C LYS A 213 -5.88 -6.60 7.59
N ALA A 214 -6.64 -5.54 7.32
CA ALA A 214 -8.08 -5.51 7.49
C ALA A 214 -8.76 -4.91 6.26
N THR A 215 -9.75 -5.60 5.71
CA THR A 215 -10.44 -5.21 4.48
C THR A 215 -11.95 -5.31 4.64
N SER A 216 -12.70 -4.62 3.78
CA SER A 216 -14.16 -4.64 3.82
C SER A 216 -14.76 -4.42 2.44
N TRP A 217 -15.80 -5.17 2.09
CA TRP A 217 -16.63 -4.90 0.91
C TRP A 217 -17.79 -3.94 1.18
N GLY A 218 -18.00 -3.51 2.41
CA GLY A 218 -19.07 -2.57 2.78
C GLY A 218 -19.65 -2.80 4.18
N PRO A 219 -20.69 -2.02 4.54
CA PRO A 219 -21.24 -2.00 5.89
C PRO A 219 -21.64 -3.40 6.38
N GLY A 220 -21.23 -3.72 7.61
CA GLY A 220 -21.50 -5.02 8.21
C GLY A 220 -20.53 -6.13 7.80
N ARG A 221 -19.49 -5.84 7.00
CA ARG A 221 -18.39 -6.78 6.77
C ARG A 221 -17.05 -6.17 7.15
N LEU A 222 -16.28 -6.90 7.93
CA LEU A 222 -14.87 -6.62 8.15
C LEU A 222 -14.09 -7.95 8.16
N ASP A 223 -13.09 -8.06 7.32
CA ASP A 223 -12.21 -9.23 7.19
C ASP A 223 -10.83 -8.89 7.77
N PHE A 224 -10.28 -9.81 8.56
CA PHE A 224 -8.99 -9.68 9.23
C PHE A 224 -8.06 -10.78 8.76
N TRP A 225 -6.82 -10.40 8.45
CA TRP A 225 -5.84 -11.27 7.82
C TRP A 225 -4.51 -11.16 8.54
N ALA A 226 -3.93 -12.30 8.88
CA ALA A 226 -2.60 -12.38 9.48
C ALA A 226 -1.89 -13.65 9.04
N ILE A 227 -0.57 -13.65 9.11
CA ILE A 227 0.23 -14.86 8.87
C ILE A 227 0.76 -15.38 10.21
N ASP A 228 0.78 -16.70 10.37
CA ASP A 228 1.41 -17.35 11.52
C ASP A 228 2.92 -17.54 11.30
N GLU A 229 3.60 -18.15 12.28
CA GLU A 229 5.05 -18.40 12.26
C GLU A 229 5.47 -19.33 11.12
N GLU A 230 4.57 -20.16 10.61
CA GLU A 230 4.76 -21.01 9.43
C GLU A 230 4.44 -20.30 8.10
N GLY A 231 4.08 -19.01 8.14
CA GLY A 231 3.74 -18.21 6.96
C GLY A 231 2.38 -18.56 6.34
N LYS A 232 1.51 -19.29 7.04
CA LYS A 232 0.16 -19.59 6.53
C LYS A 232 -0.73 -18.37 6.70
N LEU A 233 -1.52 -18.06 5.68
CA LEU A 233 -2.52 -17.00 5.79
C LEU A 233 -3.69 -17.50 6.65
N ASN A 234 -4.03 -16.73 7.68
CA ASN A 234 -5.16 -16.94 8.55
C ASN A 234 -6.19 -15.81 8.36
N HIS A 235 -7.46 -16.14 8.48
CA HIS A 235 -8.60 -15.27 8.19
C HIS A 235 -9.67 -15.37 9.28
N LEU A 236 -10.18 -14.22 9.71
CA LEU A 236 -11.36 -14.08 10.57
C LEU A 236 -12.21 -12.94 10.01
N TYR A 237 -13.53 -12.98 10.21
CA TYR A 237 -14.38 -11.87 9.79
C TYR A 237 -15.55 -11.59 10.72
N TRP A 238 -16.03 -10.35 10.66
CA TRP A 238 -17.31 -9.90 11.21
C TRP A 238 -18.39 -9.97 10.13
N ASP A 239 -19.54 -10.56 10.46
CA ASP A 239 -20.65 -10.79 9.51
C ASP A 239 -21.84 -9.81 9.63
N GLY A 240 -21.73 -8.80 10.49
CA GLY A 240 -22.81 -7.87 10.81
C GLY A 240 -23.43 -8.12 12.18
N SER A 241 -23.20 -9.30 12.75
CA SER A 241 -23.78 -9.73 14.02
C SER A 241 -22.77 -10.31 15.01
N GLN A 242 -21.76 -11.02 14.53
CA GLN A 242 -20.73 -11.64 15.35
C GLN A 242 -19.41 -11.79 14.58
N TYR A 243 -18.32 -11.98 15.34
CA TYR A 243 -17.06 -12.46 14.79
C TYR A 243 -17.15 -13.96 14.55
N GLN A 244 -16.67 -14.40 13.41
CA GLN A 244 -16.49 -15.82 13.10
C GLN A 244 -15.15 -16.33 13.66
N GLY A 245 -14.96 -17.65 13.66
CA GLY A 245 -13.69 -18.24 14.08
C GLY A 245 -12.57 -18.05 13.05
N TRP A 246 -11.33 -18.04 13.53
CA TRP A 246 -10.14 -18.06 12.67
C TRP A 246 -10.10 -19.33 11.80
N GLU A 247 -9.80 -19.16 10.52
CA GLU A 247 -9.52 -20.24 9.57
C GLU A 247 -8.16 -20.04 8.88
N THR A 248 -7.43 -21.13 8.65
CA THR A 248 -6.19 -21.14 7.89
C THR A 248 -6.47 -21.41 6.40
N LEU A 249 -5.79 -20.69 5.51
CA LEU A 249 -5.96 -20.72 4.05
C LEU A 249 -4.69 -21.19 3.31
N GLY A 250 -3.73 -21.78 4.02
CA GLY A 250 -2.48 -22.29 3.45
C GLY A 250 -1.48 -21.20 3.02
N GLY A 251 -0.61 -21.55 2.06
CA GLY A 251 0.49 -20.69 1.56
C GLY A 251 1.78 -20.77 2.40
N SER A 252 2.82 -20.06 2.00
CA SER A 252 4.09 -19.93 2.76
C SER A 252 4.66 -18.52 2.59
N PHE A 253 3.97 -17.54 3.17
CA PHE A 253 4.24 -16.12 2.94
C PHE A 253 5.18 -15.50 3.98
N SER A 254 6.00 -14.55 3.55
CA SER A 254 6.84 -13.74 4.44
C SER A 254 6.20 -12.42 4.88
N HIS A 255 5.07 -12.04 4.26
CA HIS A 255 4.21 -10.91 4.60
C HIS A 255 2.75 -11.30 4.38
N VAL A 256 1.81 -10.59 5.00
CA VAL A 256 0.38 -10.82 4.76
C VAL A 256 0.05 -10.47 3.30
N PRO A 257 -0.52 -11.42 2.51
CA PRO A 257 -0.94 -11.18 1.13
C PRO A 257 -1.87 -9.98 0.96
N GLN A 258 -1.84 -9.32 -0.18
CA GLN A 258 -2.77 -8.22 -0.51
C GLN A 258 -4.16 -8.78 -0.77
N VAL A 259 -5.17 -8.19 -0.14
CA VAL A 259 -6.57 -8.62 -0.24
C VAL A 259 -7.39 -7.49 -0.83
N VAL A 260 -8.21 -7.82 -1.83
CA VAL A 260 -9.15 -6.88 -2.44
C VAL A 260 -10.55 -7.46 -2.52
N HIS A 261 -11.54 -6.56 -2.55
CA HIS A 261 -12.94 -6.90 -2.65
C HIS A 261 -13.56 -6.28 -3.89
N TRP A 262 -14.16 -7.13 -4.73
CA TRP A 262 -14.83 -6.73 -5.96
C TRP A 262 -16.22 -6.14 -5.71
N ASN A 263 -16.97 -6.88 -4.91
CA ASN A 263 -18.34 -6.65 -4.48
C ASN A 263 -18.58 -7.53 -3.24
N ALA A 264 -19.80 -7.51 -2.72
CA ALA A 264 -20.15 -8.38 -1.61
C ALA A 264 -19.85 -9.84 -1.97
N THR A 265 -19.16 -10.54 -1.06
CA THR A 265 -18.82 -11.97 -1.16
C THR A 265 -17.81 -12.35 -2.25
N LYS A 266 -17.09 -11.40 -2.85
CA LYS A 266 -16.03 -11.69 -3.83
C LYS A 266 -14.71 -11.13 -3.35
N ILE A 267 -13.76 -12.01 -3.03
CA ILE A 267 -12.44 -11.67 -2.51
C ILE A 267 -11.38 -12.22 -3.45
N ASP A 268 -10.39 -11.41 -3.81
CA ASP A 268 -9.15 -11.91 -4.40
C ASP A 268 -7.96 -11.57 -3.50
N ILE A 269 -7.00 -12.49 -3.47
CA ILE A 269 -5.82 -12.42 -2.61
C ILE A 269 -4.59 -12.72 -3.45
N VAL A 270 -3.61 -11.81 -3.43
CA VAL A 270 -2.32 -11.98 -4.10
C VAL A 270 -1.21 -11.85 -3.06
N GLY A 271 -0.39 -12.89 -2.91
CA GLY A 271 0.75 -12.92 -1.98
C GLY A 271 2.02 -13.40 -2.66
N LYS A 272 3.19 -13.02 -2.16
CA LYS A 272 4.47 -13.50 -2.70
C LYS A 272 5.01 -14.68 -1.90
N GLU A 273 5.29 -15.77 -2.60
CA GLU A 273 6.03 -16.91 -2.09
C GLU A 273 7.34 -17.02 -2.89
N GLU A 274 8.47 -16.84 -2.20
CA GLU A 274 9.78 -16.67 -2.84
C GLU A 274 9.76 -15.53 -3.87
N SER A 275 9.83 -15.84 -5.17
CA SER A 275 9.76 -14.87 -6.28
C SER A 275 8.46 -14.95 -7.09
N THR A 276 7.49 -15.76 -6.64
CA THR A 276 6.23 -16.01 -7.35
C THR A 276 5.05 -15.40 -6.61
N TYR A 277 4.25 -14.62 -7.32
CA TYR A 277 2.95 -14.19 -6.87
C TYR A 277 1.95 -15.35 -6.98
N ARG A 278 1.33 -15.66 -5.85
CA ARG A 278 0.29 -16.67 -5.69
C ARG A 278 -1.07 -15.99 -5.62
N LEU A 279 -2.08 -16.60 -6.25
CA LEU A 279 -3.47 -16.11 -6.28
C LEU A 279 -4.43 -17.08 -5.58
N LYS A 280 -5.35 -16.52 -4.79
CA LYS A 280 -6.52 -17.21 -4.22
C LYS A 280 -7.74 -16.32 -4.38
N SER A 281 -8.90 -16.94 -4.58
CA SER A 281 -10.17 -16.22 -4.67
C SER A 281 -11.27 -16.87 -3.84
N PHE A 282 -12.21 -16.05 -3.37
CA PHE A 282 -13.45 -16.48 -2.75
C PHE A 282 -14.61 -16.04 -3.63
N ASP A 283 -15.45 -17.00 -4.02
CA ASP A 283 -16.54 -16.74 -4.95
C ASP A 283 -17.89 -16.45 -4.27
N GLY A 284 -17.91 -16.40 -2.93
CA GLY A 284 -19.11 -16.21 -2.13
C GLY A 284 -19.64 -17.49 -1.50
N SER A 285 -19.12 -18.64 -1.94
CA SER A 285 -19.42 -19.94 -1.38
C SER A 285 -18.16 -20.70 -0.96
N GLU A 286 -17.11 -20.68 -1.79
CA GLU A 286 -15.90 -21.45 -1.53
C GLU A 286 -14.62 -20.73 -1.95
N TRP A 287 -13.51 -21.23 -1.40
CA TRP A 287 -12.16 -20.81 -1.71
C TRP A 287 -11.63 -21.58 -2.92
N HIS A 288 -11.10 -20.87 -3.91
CA HIS A 288 -10.47 -21.42 -5.10
C HIS A 288 -8.95 -21.21 -5.06
N PRO A 289 -8.13 -22.21 -5.46
CA PRO A 289 -8.51 -23.54 -5.98
C PRO A 289 -9.10 -24.49 -4.93
N SER A 290 -8.82 -24.23 -3.66
CA SER A 290 -9.37 -24.94 -2.50
C SER A 290 -9.12 -24.07 -1.26
N LYS A 291 -9.55 -24.53 -0.07
CA LYS A 291 -9.27 -23.83 1.19
C LYS A 291 -7.78 -23.55 1.37
N ASP A 292 -6.93 -24.56 1.19
CA ASP A 292 -5.49 -24.47 1.50
C ASP A 292 -4.58 -24.28 0.25
N GLY A 293 -5.13 -24.45 -0.96
CA GLY A 293 -4.38 -24.36 -2.22
C GLY A 293 -4.29 -22.94 -2.78
N TRP A 294 -3.29 -22.67 -3.62
CA TRP A 294 -3.08 -21.39 -4.29
C TRP A 294 -2.71 -21.61 -5.77
N TYR A 295 -3.11 -20.71 -6.65
CA TYR A 295 -2.65 -20.68 -8.05
C TYR A 295 -1.33 -19.92 -8.17
N ASP A 296 -0.53 -20.27 -9.17
CA ASP A 296 0.55 -19.41 -9.65
C ASP A 296 -0.03 -18.31 -10.53
N LEU A 297 0.32 -17.06 -10.22
CA LEU A 297 -0.06 -15.90 -11.02
C LEU A 297 1.08 -15.49 -11.95
N ALA A 298 2.21 -15.08 -11.38
CA ALA A 298 3.37 -14.60 -12.14
C ALA A 298 4.64 -14.70 -11.29
N SER A 299 5.80 -14.84 -11.94
CA SER A 299 7.11 -15.03 -11.28
C SER A 299 8.07 -13.86 -11.54
N ASP A 300 9.29 -13.96 -11.02
CA ASP A 300 10.38 -12.99 -11.14
C ASP A 300 10.14 -11.67 -10.40
N PHE A 301 9.46 -11.72 -9.25
CA PHE A 301 9.22 -10.57 -8.39
C PHE A 301 10.07 -10.58 -7.13
N GLY A 302 10.74 -9.46 -6.86
CA GLY A 302 11.43 -9.22 -5.60
C GLY A 302 10.53 -8.63 -4.52
N SER A 303 9.65 -7.67 -4.86
CA SER A 303 8.81 -6.98 -3.89
C SER A 303 7.54 -7.76 -3.56
N GLU A 304 6.92 -7.46 -2.41
CA GLU A 304 5.51 -7.81 -2.19
C GLU A 304 4.60 -7.17 -3.26
N PRO A 305 3.46 -7.81 -3.60
CA PRO A 305 2.53 -7.24 -4.55
C PRO A 305 1.84 -6.00 -3.96
N SER A 306 1.39 -5.12 -4.85
CA SER A 306 0.41 -4.07 -4.58
C SER A 306 -0.77 -4.26 -5.52
N VAL A 307 -1.99 -4.24 -4.99
CA VAL A 307 -3.19 -4.68 -5.73
C VAL A 307 -4.32 -3.68 -5.58
N VAL A 308 -4.94 -3.30 -6.69
CA VAL A 308 -6.10 -2.41 -6.73
C VAL A 308 -7.23 -3.08 -7.50
N ALA A 309 -8.37 -3.27 -6.84
CA ALA A 309 -9.60 -3.65 -7.49
C ALA A 309 -10.47 -2.42 -7.72
N ARG A 310 -10.99 -2.28 -8.94
CA ARG A 310 -12.05 -1.32 -9.23
C ARG A 310 -13.38 -1.92 -8.79
N ARG A 311 -13.92 -1.47 -7.66
CA ARG A 311 -15.16 -2.00 -7.09
C ARG A 311 -16.32 -1.95 -8.09
N LYS A 312 -17.18 -2.96 -8.06
CA LYS A 312 -18.32 -3.17 -8.98
C LYS A 312 -17.93 -3.31 -10.45
N THR A 313 -16.64 -3.34 -10.75
CA THR A 313 -16.10 -3.79 -12.03
C THR A 313 -15.47 -5.17 -11.82
N ASN A 314 -15.16 -5.88 -12.90
CA ASN A 314 -14.35 -7.09 -12.86
C ASN A 314 -12.91 -6.80 -13.29
N PHE A 315 -12.37 -5.62 -12.94
CA PHE A 315 -11.02 -5.16 -13.25
C PHE A 315 -10.04 -5.09 -12.06
N LEU A 316 -8.93 -5.83 -12.16
CA LEU A 316 -7.87 -5.93 -11.15
C LEU A 316 -6.59 -5.36 -11.74
N SER A 317 -5.82 -4.63 -10.95
CA SER A 317 -4.44 -4.30 -11.29
C SER A 317 -3.52 -4.85 -10.21
N VAL A 318 -2.55 -5.64 -10.64
CA VAL A 318 -1.47 -6.18 -9.80
C VAL A 318 -0.19 -5.49 -10.22
N PHE A 319 0.55 -5.01 -9.23
CA PHE A 319 1.83 -4.34 -9.39
C PHE A 319 2.88 -5.06 -8.54
N GLY A 320 4.12 -5.02 -9.00
CA GLY A 320 5.26 -5.55 -8.26
C GLY A 320 6.58 -5.08 -8.86
N VAL A 321 7.65 -5.12 -8.08
CA VAL A 321 9.00 -4.84 -8.56
C VAL A 321 9.68 -6.17 -8.88
N GLY A 322 10.11 -6.30 -10.13
CA GLY A 322 10.85 -7.46 -10.60
C GLY A 322 12.19 -7.59 -9.88
N GLU A 323 12.79 -8.78 -9.88
CA GLU A 323 14.16 -8.97 -9.33
C GLU A 323 15.21 -8.07 -10.01
N ASP A 324 14.90 -7.58 -11.21
CA ASP A 324 15.68 -6.62 -11.99
C ASP A 324 15.51 -5.15 -11.56
N GLY A 325 14.66 -4.85 -10.58
CA GLY A 325 14.35 -3.48 -10.13
C GLY A 325 13.27 -2.77 -10.94
N THR A 326 12.72 -3.42 -11.98
CA THR A 326 11.68 -2.84 -12.82
C THR A 326 10.32 -2.89 -12.13
N LEU A 327 9.60 -1.77 -12.04
CA LEU A 327 8.19 -1.78 -11.66
C LEU A 327 7.36 -2.37 -12.79
N ARG A 328 6.59 -3.41 -12.49
CA ARG A 328 5.82 -4.20 -13.45
C ARG A 328 4.34 -4.22 -13.08
N THR A 329 3.48 -4.42 -14.08
CA THR A 329 2.04 -4.58 -13.86
C THR A 329 1.43 -5.67 -14.74
N GLN A 330 0.37 -6.27 -14.22
CA GLN A 330 -0.55 -7.15 -14.93
C GLN A 330 -1.98 -6.79 -14.51
N ILE A 331 -2.93 -6.92 -15.43
CA ILE A 331 -4.34 -6.58 -15.18
C ILE A 331 -5.24 -7.77 -15.46
N TRP A 332 -6.29 -7.93 -14.66
CA TRP A 332 -7.43 -8.79 -15.00
C TRP A 332 -8.48 -7.95 -15.71
N THR A 333 -8.86 -8.32 -16.93
CA THR A 333 -9.83 -7.57 -17.76
C THR A 333 -11.28 -7.89 -17.43
N GLY A 334 -11.51 -8.90 -16.58
CA GLY A 334 -12.81 -9.51 -16.33
C GLY A 334 -13.02 -10.82 -17.07
N TYR A 335 -12.14 -11.14 -18.02
CA TYR A 335 -12.17 -12.37 -18.81
C TYR A 335 -10.83 -13.11 -18.75
N ASP A 336 -9.72 -12.36 -18.80
CA ASP A 336 -8.37 -12.88 -18.83
C ASP A 336 -7.35 -11.90 -18.23
N TRP A 337 -6.15 -12.42 -17.95
CA TRP A 337 -4.99 -11.62 -17.54
C TRP A 337 -4.31 -11.00 -18.75
N GLN A 338 -3.93 -9.73 -18.62
CA GLN A 338 -3.24 -8.96 -19.64
C GLN A 338 -1.98 -8.25 -19.06
N PRO A 339 -0.81 -8.39 -19.71
CA PRO A 339 -0.54 -9.34 -20.79
C PRO A 339 -0.72 -10.79 -20.27
N ALA A 340 -0.56 -11.80 -21.14
CA ALA A 340 -0.79 -13.20 -20.77
C ALA A 340 -0.17 -13.57 -19.40
N ALA A 341 -0.74 -14.56 -18.73
CA ALA A 341 -0.48 -14.84 -17.31
C ALA A 341 1.02 -14.89 -16.91
N ASP A 342 1.90 -15.33 -17.81
CA ASP A 342 3.35 -15.44 -17.62
C ASP A 342 4.16 -14.18 -17.95
N SER A 343 3.48 -13.08 -18.28
CA SER A 343 4.06 -11.85 -18.80
C SER A 343 3.59 -10.63 -18.00
N THR A 344 4.37 -9.55 -18.04
CA THR A 344 4.02 -8.27 -17.40
C THR A 344 4.37 -7.10 -18.32
N TRP A 345 3.74 -5.94 -18.09
CA TRP A 345 4.19 -4.69 -18.69
C TRP A 345 5.13 -3.96 -17.73
N SER A 346 6.20 -3.38 -18.28
CA SER A 346 7.10 -2.49 -17.53
C SER A 346 6.48 -1.10 -17.38
N LEU A 347 6.67 -0.50 -16.21
CA LEU A 347 6.34 0.88 -15.88
C LEU A 347 7.58 1.75 -15.63
N GLY A 348 8.78 1.17 -15.68
CA GLY A 348 10.07 1.85 -15.51
C GLY A 348 10.96 1.22 -14.43
N ASP A 349 12.24 1.59 -14.43
CA ASP A 349 13.25 1.13 -13.47
C ASP A 349 13.23 1.98 -12.19
N LEU A 350 13.11 1.33 -11.02
CA LEU A 350 13.12 1.99 -9.71
C LEU A 350 14.52 2.10 -9.10
N SER A 351 15.55 1.52 -9.74
CA SER A 351 16.95 1.70 -9.37
C SER A 351 17.43 3.13 -9.64
N ASP A 352 16.84 3.78 -10.65
CA ASP A 352 17.05 5.19 -11.02
C ASP A 352 15.73 5.81 -11.54
N PRO A 353 14.75 6.05 -10.66
CA PRO A 353 13.37 6.37 -11.06
C PRO A 353 13.22 7.71 -11.77
N TYR A 354 14.24 8.57 -11.73
CA TYR A 354 14.19 9.94 -12.22
C TYR A 354 14.97 10.16 -13.51
N SER A 355 15.72 9.17 -13.99
CA SER A 355 16.36 9.28 -15.30
C SER A 355 15.35 9.02 -16.41
N GLU A 356 15.41 9.85 -17.46
CA GLU A 356 14.63 9.58 -18.66
C GLU A 356 15.18 8.32 -19.34
N ASP A 357 14.28 7.40 -19.71
CA ASP A 357 14.59 6.28 -20.56
C ASP A 357 15.21 6.81 -21.87
N LYS A 358 16.54 6.74 -22.00
CA LYS A 358 17.22 7.00 -23.26
C LYS A 358 16.99 5.79 -24.15
N GLY A 359 15.77 5.62 -24.63
CA GLY A 359 15.45 4.61 -25.63
C GLY A 359 16.48 4.75 -26.76
N GLU A 360 17.21 3.67 -27.03
CA GLU A 360 17.95 3.54 -28.28
C GLU A 360 16.94 3.73 -29.42
N HIS A 361 16.86 4.94 -29.96
CA HIS A 361 16.48 5.09 -31.35
C HIS A 361 17.52 4.32 -32.15
N ARG A 362 17.25 3.03 -32.41
CA ARG A 362 17.76 2.38 -33.61
C ARG A 362 17.16 3.17 -34.76
N GLY A 363 17.87 4.22 -35.16
CA GLY A 363 17.63 4.90 -36.41
C GLY A 363 17.60 3.83 -37.48
N TYR A 364 16.46 3.70 -38.14
CA TYR A 364 16.46 3.18 -39.49
C TYR A 364 17.42 4.09 -40.26
N GLY A 365 18.58 3.53 -40.62
CA GLY A 365 19.54 4.22 -41.46
C GLY A 365 18.85 4.68 -42.73
N ASP A 366 19.00 5.95 -43.04
CA ASP A 366 18.74 6.51 -44.35
C ASP A 366 19.72 5.86 -45.35
N GLU A 367 19.35 4.70 -45.89
CA GLU A 367 19.86 4.18 -47.15
C GLU A 367 18.77 4.35 -48.21
N TRP A 368 18.69 5.56 -48.78
CA TRP A 368 18.28 5.72 -50.17
C TRP A 368 19.31 6.62 -50.85
N SER A 369 20.24 5.94 -51.51
CA SER A 369 21.14 6.48 -52.51
C SER A 369 20.37 7.15 -53.64
N GLU A 370 20.98 8.22 -54.13
CA GLU A 370 20.78 8.83 -55.44
C GLU A 370 20.43 7.79 -56.52
N GLU A 371 19.29 7.98 -57.19
CA GLU A 371 19.17 7.75 -58.63
C GLU A 371 17.98 8.58 -59.18
N LEU A 372 18.35 9.49 -60.10
CA LEU A 372 17.56 10.32 -61.02
C LEU A 372 16.99 11.67 -60.54
#